data_AF-A0A2N2CJV4-F1
#
_entry.id   AF-A0A2N2CJV4-F1
#
_cell.length_a   1.000
_cell.length_b   1.000
_cell.length_c   1.000
_cell.angle_alpha   90.00
_cell.angle_beta   90.00
_cell.angle_gamma   90.00
#
_symmetry.space_group_name_H-M   'P 1'
#
loop_
_entity.id
_entity.type
_entity.pdbx_description
1 polymer ?
#
loop_
_entity_poly.entity_id
_entity_poly.type
_entity_poly.pdbx_seq_one_letter_code
_entity_poly.pdbx_strand_id
1 'polypeptide(L)' 'IGYERIDALAFAEAIIAQEIPVYPIYHPNKNLVIKPYVKSLVIFPIGSDYDFKWTYIDK' A
#
# COMPACT_ATOMS: atom_id res chain seq x y z
N ILE A 1 4.26 10.49 -26.79
CA ILE A 1 3.36 9.81 -25.82
C ILE A 1 3.72 10.38 -24.46
N GLY A 2 2.81 11.17 -23.89
CA GLY A 2 3.09 12.15 -22.83
C GLY A 2 3.24 11.53 -21.44
N TYR A 3 4.43 11.69 -20.87
CA TYR A 3 4.74 11.38 -19.48
C TYR A 3 4.83 12.62 -18.59
N GLU A 4 4.48 13.80 -19.13
CA GLU A 4 4.62 15.10 -18.46
C GLU A 4 4.04 15.13 -17.05
N ARG A 5 2.89 14.46 -16.82
CA ARG A 5 2.30 14.34 -15.48
C ARG A 5 3.19 13.55 -14.52
N ILE A 6 3.75 12.43 -14.97
CA ILE A 6 4.61 11.58 -14.14
C ILE A 6 5.94 12.31 -13.86
N ASP A 7 6.51 12.95 -14.87
CA ASP A 7 7.73 13.74 -14.74
C ASP A 7 7.55 14.91 -13.76
N ALA A 8 6.41 15.59 -13.82
CA ALA A 8 6.06 16.66 -12.88
C ALA A 8 5.91 16.14 -11.44
N LEU A 9 5.35 14.94 -11.23
CA LEU A 9 5.24 14.33 -9.91
C LEU A 9 6.61 13.95 -9.33
N ALA A 10 7.51 13.40 -10.16
CA ALA A 10 8.87 13.09 -9.74
C ALA A 10 9.66 14.36 -9.38
N PHE A 11 9.48 15.44 -10.15
CA PHE A 11 10.09 16.74 -9.85
C PHE A 11 9.56 17.33 -8.53
N ALA A 12 8.26 17.22 -8.27
CA ALA A 12 7.67 17.67 -7.01
C ALA A 12 8.22 16.90 -5.79
N GLU A 13 8.39 15.57 -5.91
CA GLU A 13 9.02 14.77 -4.86
C GLU A 13 10.47 15.21 -4.58
N ALA A 14 11.24 15.57 -5.62
CA ALA A 14 12.60 16.07 -5.46
C ALA A 14 12.66 17.40 -4.68
N ILE A 15 11.70 18.31 -4.90
CA ILE A 15 11.61 19.57 -4.12
C ILE A 15 11.33 19.26 -2.65
N ILE A 16 10.38 18.36 -2.37
CA ILE A 16 10.06 17.93 -1.00
C ILE A 16 11.30 17.33 -0.33
N ALA A 17 12.07 16.50 -1.04
CA ALA A 17 13.29 15.91 -0.50
C ALA A 17 14.39 16.94 -0.21
N GLN A 18 14.47 18.04 -0.97
CA GLN A 18 15.45 19.11 -0.76
C GLN A 18 15.09 20.04 0.39
N GLU A 19 13.81 20.39 0.53
CA GLU A 19 13.33 21.30 1.58
C GLU A 19 13.15 20.60 2.93
N ILE A 20 13.10 19.26 2.94
CA ILE A 20 12.94 18.38 4.12
C ILE A 20 11.76 18.81 5.03
N PRO A 21 10.54 19.06 4.52
CA PRO A 21 9.38 19.28 5.38
C PRO A 21 8.88 17.98 6.02
N VAL A 22 9.15 16.83 5.39
CA VAL A 22 8.82 15.48 5.88
C VAL A 22 9.99 14.56 5.55
N TYR A 23 10.35 13.67 6.49
CA TYR A 23 11.44 12.71 6.33
C TYR A 23 10.89 11.28 6.40
N PRO A 24 10.65 10.61 5.26
CA PRO A 24 10.20 9.23 5.23
C PRO A 24 11.26 8.29 5.83
N ILE A 25 10.87 7.42 6.75
CA ILE A 25 11.79 6.48 7.43
C ILE A 25 11.72 5.10 6.77
N TYR A 26 10.52 4.61 6.49
CA TYR A 26 10.29 3.30 5.86
C TYR A 26 8.90 3.21 5.22
N HIS A 27 8.73 2.29 4.27
CA HIS A 27 7.41 1.89 3.78
C HIS A 27 6.84 0.78 4.68
N PRO A 28 5.61 0.93 5.22
CA PRO A 28 5.07 -0.01 6.17
C PRO A 28 4.74 -1.35 5.52
N ASN A 29 5.34 -2.41 6.06
CA ASN A 29 4.98 -3.80 5.76
C ASN A 29 4.27 -4.42 6.96
N LYS A 30 3.23 -5.22 6.72
CA LYS A 30 2.46 -5.90 7.77
C LYS A 30 2.75 -7.39 7.71
N ASN A 31 3.37 -7.93 8.77
CA ASN A 31 3.51 -9.37 8.96
C ASN A 31 2.21 -9.92 9.56
N LEU A 32 1.66 -10.98 8.96
CA LEU A 32 0.37 -11.53 9.34
C LEU A 32 0.46 -13.04 9.55
N VAL A 33 -0.19 -13.52 10.61
CA VAL A 33 -0.39 -14.95 10.87
C VAL A 33 -1.88 -15.21 10.82
N ILE A 34 -2.32 -15.90 9.78
CA ILE A 34 -3.73 -16.24 9.55
C ILE A 34 -3.95 -17.68 9.99
N LYS A 35 -5.04 -17.92 10.74
CA LYS A 35 -5.39 -19.28 11.18
C LYS A 35 -5.65 -20.16 9.95
N PRO A 36 -5.14 -21.42 9.91
CA PRO A 36 -5.25 -22.26 8.72
C PRO A 36 -6.68 -22.52 8.24
N TYR A 37 -7.67 -22.46 9.15
CA TYR A 37 -9.09 -22.64 8.85
C TYR A 37 -9.78 -21.39 8.28
N VAL A 38 -9.14 -20.23 8.26
CA VAL A 38 -9.68 -19.01 7.63
C VAL A 38 -9.25 -18.99 6.17
N LYS A 39 -10.21 -19.07 5.25
CA LYS A 39 -9.97 -19.14 3.80
C LYS A 39 -10.47 -17.90 3.10
N SER A 40 -9.83 -17.58 1.98
CA SER A 40 -10.22 -16.48 1.08
C SER A 40 -10.25 -15.10 1.76
N LEU A 41 -9.31 -14.83 2.66
CA LEU A 41 -9.03 -13.47 3.14
C LEU A 41 -8.25 -12.71 2.06
N VAL A 42 -8.82 -11.61 1.59
CA VAL A 42 -8.19 -10.76 0.56
C VAL A 42 -7.55 -9.55 1.23
N ILE A 43 -6.32 -9.23 0.81
CA ILE A 43 -5.56 -8.06 1.25
C ILE A 43 -5.28 -7.22 0.01
N PHE A 44 -5.76 -5.97 -0.02
CA PHE A 44 -5.57 -5.11 -1.17
C PHE A 44 -4.32 -4.23 -1.03
N PRO A 45 -3.64 -3.91 -2.15
CA PRO A 45 -2.48 -3.01 -2.13
C PRO A 45 -2.88 -1.54 -1.90
N ILE A 46 -4.14 -1.20 -2.15
CA ILE A 46 -4.71 0.14 -1.96
C ILE A 46 -6.16 0.02 -1.47
N GLY A 47 -6.64 1.02 -0.73
CA GLY A 47 -8.01 1.07 -0.23
C GLY A 47 -8.20 0.31 1.08
N SER A 48 -9.17 -0.59 1.14
CA SER A 48 -9.47 -1.37 2.37
C SER A 48 -8.34 -2.35 2.66
N ASP A 49 -7.86 -2.38 3.90
CA ASP A 49 -6.80 -3.30 4.34
C ASP A 49 -7.20 -4.77 4.15
N TYR A 50 -8.45 -5.12 4.49
CA TYR A 50 -8.98 -6.48 4.38
C TYR A 50 -10.35 -6.46 3.71
N ASP A 51 -10.63 -7.49 2.93
CA ASP A 51 -11.97 -7.78 2.43
C ASP A 51 -12.45 -9.13 2.92
N PHE A 52 -13.63 -9.09 3.56
CA PHE A 52 -14.29 -10.23 4.19
C PHE A 52 -15.45 -10.76 3.38
N LYS A 53 -15.82 -10.12 2.26
CA LYS A 53 -17.00 -10.50 1.47
C LYS A 53 -16.98 -11.96 1.03
N TRP A 54 -15.79 -12.45 0.68
CA TRP A 54 -15.57 -13.80 0.17
C TRP A 54 -14.87 -14.72 1.18
N THR A 55 -14.60 -14.22 2.38
CA THR A 55 -13.88 -14.95 3.42
C THR A 55 -14.83 -15.92 4.13
N TYR A 56 -14.36 -17.14 4.38
CA TYR A 56 -15.12 -18.15 5.11
C TYR A 56 -14.24 -18.98 6.04
N ILE A 57 -14.88 -19.75 6.92
CA ILE A 57 -14.23 -20.65 7.87
C ILE A 57 -14.44 -22.09 7.38
N ASP A 58 -13.35 -22.82 7.21
CA ASP A 58 -13.34 -24.25 6.88
C ASP A 58 -13.31 -25.06 8.19
N LYS A 59 -14.25 -25.97 8.40
CA LYS A 59 -14.42 -26.72 9.67
C LYS A 59 -13.70 -28.06 9.63
#